data_AF-A0A847NUI5-F1
#
_entry.id   AF-A0A847NUI5-F1
#
_cell.length_a   1.000
_cell.length_b   1.000
_cell.length_c   1.000
_cell.angle_alpha   90.00
_cell.angle_beta   90.00
_cell.angle_gamma   90.00
#
_symmetry.space_group_name_H-M   'P 1'
#
loop_
_entity.id
_entity.type
_entity.pdbx_description
1 polymer ?
#
loop_
_entity_poly.entity_id
_entity_poly.type
_entity_poly.pdbx_seq_one_letter_code
_entity_poly.pdbx_strand_id
1 'polypeptide(L)'
;AGQVIKLFTGRDAEPHEVAALIKRYEEVLPDHLSARKGQLMPNINELLDHFHGHREFVSLLLTGNTTLGAKAKLARYGIAQYFDFSVSAFGDTCPDRLDLAADAYAKATKRYPGIKAEDIFVIGDTPNDIRCGKSIGAKTIAVATGSYSLAELAQHTPWWTVDCLPEPIQFEKRLMTM
;
A
#
# COMPACT_ATOMS: atom_id res chain seq x y z
N ALA A 1 -10.39 -12.21 1.22
CA ALA A 1 -10.93 -13.58 1.14
C ALA A 1 -12.43 -13.64 1.42
N GLY A 2 -12.94 -13.15 2.55
CA GLY A 2 -14.39 -13.18 2.85
C GLY A 2 -15.29 -12.54 1.78
N GLN A 3 -14.94 -11.35 1.30
CA GLN A 3 -15.65 -10.68 0.18
C GLN A 3 -15.64 -11.51 -1.12
N VAL A 4 -14.55 -12.24 -1.39
CA VAL A 4 -14.44 -13.11 -2.58
C VAL A 4 -15.38 -14.30 -2.43
N ILE A 5 -15.39 -14.95 -1.27
CA ILE A 5 -16.30 -16.08 -1.00
C ILE A 5 -17.76 -15.63 -1.10
N LYS A 6 -18.10 -14.48 -0.53
CA LYS A 6 -19.45 -13.92 -0.62
C LYS A 6 -19.87 -13.63 -2.06
N LEU A 7 -18.96 -13.08 -2.87
CA LEU A 7 -19.22 -12.80 -4.28
C LEU A 7 -19.58 -14.07 -5.06
N PHE A 8 -18.92 -15.20 -4.79
CA PHE A 8 -19.12 -16.45 -5.53
C PHE A 8 -20.19 -17.38 -4.95
N THR A 9 -20.46 -17.29 -3.65
CA THR A 9 -21.40 -18.20 -2.96
C THR A 9 -22.73 -17.54 -2.60
N GLY A 10 -22.80 -16.20 -2.60
CA GLY A 10 -23.97 -15.44 -2.17
C GLY A 10 -24.20 -15.39 -0.65
N ARG A 11 -23.34 -16.03 0.15
CA ARG A 11 -23.44 -16.02 1.63
C ARG A 11 -22.18 -15.49 2.29
N ASP A 12 -22.29 -15.10 3.55
CA ASP A 12 -21.11 -14.77 4.34
C ASP A 12 -20.20 -16.00 4.51
N ALA A 13 -18.91 -15.73 4.56
CA ALA A 13 -17.88 -16.75 4.64
C ALA A 13 -17.66 -17.17 6.09
N GLU A 14 -17.54 -18.46 6.33
CA GLU A 14 -17.14 -18.97 7.63
C GLU A 14 -15.63 -18.72 7.86
N PRO A 15 -15.17 -18.51 9.11
CA PRO A 15 -13.76 -18.23 9.41
C PRO A 15 -12.79 -19.27 8.84
N HIS A 16 -13.17 -20.55 8.85
CA HIS A 16 -12.35 -21.63 8.33
C HIS A 16 -12.21 -21.59 6.80
N GLU A 17 -13.22 -21.10 6.07
CA GLU A 17 -13.18 -20.95 4.62
C GLU A 17 -12.29 -19.76 4.22
N VAL A 18 -12.37 -18.67 4.98
CA VAL A 18 -11.48 -17.52 4.83
C VAL A 18 -10.02 -17.96 5.01
N ALA A 19 -9.73 -18.70 6.08
CA ALA A 19 -8.40 -19.23 6.36
C ALA A 19 -7.92 -20.20 5.26
N ALA A 20 -8.78 -21.11 4.81
CA ALA A 20 -8.44 -22.06 3.74
C ALA A 20 -8.13 -21.34 2.41
N LEU A 21 -8.92 -20.33 2.04
CA LEU A 21 -8.69 -19.56 0.83
C LEU A 21 -7.40 -18.72 0.91
N ILE A 22 -7.13 -18.10 2.07
CA ILE A 22 -5.87 -17.37 2.29
C ILE A 22 -4.68 -18.31 2.16
N LYS A 23 -4.71 -19.46 2.85
CA LYS A 23 -3.65 -20.45 2.78
C LYS A 23 -3.42 -20.90 1.34
N ARG A 24 -4.50 -21.23 0.61
CA ARG A 24 -4.39 -21.65 -0.78
C ARG A 24 -3.83 -20.55 -1.66
N TYR A 25 -4.25 -19.29 -1.46
CA TYR A 25 -3.72 -18.13 -2.16
C TYR A 25 -2.21 -18.00 -1.96
N GLU A 26 -1.73 -18.10 -0.73
CA GLU A 26 -0.31 -17.97 -0.40
C GLU A 26 0.53 -19.12 -0.98
N GLU A 27 0.00 -20.35 -0.98
CA GLU A 27 0.65 -21.52 -1.58
C GLU A 27 0.86 -21.36 -3.09
N VAL A 28 -0.12 -20.81 -3.82
CA VAL A 28 -0.05 -20.73 -5.30
C VAL A 28 0.54 -19.41 -5.82
N LEU A 29 0.59 -18.37 -4.99
CA LEU A 29 0.99 -17.04 -5.41
C LEU A 29 2.41 -17.01 -6.03
N PRO A 30 3.45 -17.65 -5.47
CA PRO A 30 4.80 -17.62 -6.05
C PRO A 30 4.84 -18.14 -7.50
N ASP A 31 4.13 -19.24 -7.78
CA ASP A 31 4.05 -19.83 -9.12
C ASP A 31 3.33 -18.87 -10.09
N HIS A 32 2.22 -18.28 -9.64
CA HIS A 32 1.49 -17.29 -10.44
C HIS A 32 2.28 -16.00 -10.68
N LEU A 33 3.09 -15.55 -9.73
CA LEU A 33 3.98 -14.39 -9.90
C LEU A 33 5.12 -14.69 -10.87
N SER A 34 5.61 -15.92 -10.90
CA SER A 34 6.65 -16.36 -11.83
C SER A 34 6.11 -16.49 -13.25
N ALA A 35 4.87 -16.97 -13.40
CA ALA A 35 4.21 -17.14 -14.69
C ALA A 35 3.70 -15.84 -15.33
N ARG A 36 3.62 -14.74 -14.57
CA ARG A 36 3.11 -13.44 -15.05
C ARG A 36 4.26 -12.50 -15.40
N LYS A 37 4.07 -11.69 -16.45
CA LYS A 37 4.93 -10.56 -16.80
C LYS A 37 4.39 -9.30 -16.13
N GLY A 38 4.73 -9.10 -14.85
CA GLY A 38 4.53 -7.80 -14.21
C GLY A 38 5.82 -6.97 -14.23
N GLN A 39 5.69 -5.69 -13.89
CA GLN A 39 6.80 -4.74 -13.84
C GLN A 39 6.58 -3.74 -12.72
N LEU A 40 7.66 -3.13 -12.26
CA LEU A 40 7.57 -1.93 -11.43
C LEU A 40 7.03 -0.78 -12.30
N MET A 41 6.25 0.10 -11.69
CA MET A 41 5.82 1.33 -12.36
C MET A 41 7.03 2.25 -12.58
N PRO A 42 6.94 3.21 -13.52
CA PRO A 42 8.02 4.16 -13.77
C PRO A 42 8.53 4.80 -12.48
N ASN A 43 9.85 4.95 -12.38
CA ASN A 43 10.58 5.62 -11.30
C ASN A 43 10.54 4.93 -9.94
N ILE A 44 9.80 3.82 -9.77
CA ILE A 44 9.65 3.19 -8.44
C ILE A 44 10.97 2.65 -7.90
N ASN A 45 11.82 2.06 -8.76
CA ASN A 45 13.09 1.53 -8.28
C ASN A 45 14.02 2.66 -7.82
N GLU A 46 14.14 3.70 -8.64
CA GLU A 46 14.94 4.90 -8.39
C GLU A 46 14.45 5.67 -7.17
N LEU A 47 13.13 5.78 -6.98
CA LEU A 47 12.52 6.40 -5.80
C LEU A 47 12.84 5.60 -4.54
N LEU A 48 12.64 4.28 -4.57
CA LEU A 48 12.92 3.45 -3.42
C LEU A 48 14.40 3.48 -3.05
N ASP A 49 15.30 3.44 -4.04
CA ASP A 49 16.74 3.61 -3.83
C ASP A 49 17.08 4.98 -3.21
N HIS A 50 16.48 6.06 -3.72
CA HIS A 50 16.72 7.42 -3.26
C HIS A 50 16.30 7.65 -1.80
N PHE A 51 15.15 7.11 -1.40
CA PHE A 51 14.67 7.23 -0.02
C PHE A 51 15.27 6.17 0.92
N HIS A 52 15.92 5.13 0.39
CA HIS A 52 16.54 4.11 1.21
C HIS A 52 17.73 4.66 2.00
N GLY A 53 17.67 4.55 3.32
CA GLY A 53 18.71 5.12 4.20
C GLY A 53 18.67 6.64 4.31
N HIS A 54 17.67 7.30 3.72
CA HIS A 54 17.42 8.72 3.95
C HIS A 54 17.03 8.92 5.42
N ARG A 55 17.66 9.88 6.11
CA ARG A 55 17.44 10.05 7.57
C ARG A 55 16.04 10.56 7.91
N GLU A 56 15.40 11.23 6.96
CA GLU A 56 14.12 11.93 7.16
C GLU A 56 12.91 11.13 6.63
N PHE A 57 13.13 10.07 5.85
CA PHE A 57 12.04 9.30 5.25
C PHE A 57 12.17 7.82 5.56
N VAL A 58 11.03 7.16 5.72
CA VAL A 58 10.93 5.71 5.82
C VAL A 58 9.80 5.23 4.92
N SER A 59 10.05 4.16 4.17
CA SER A 59 9.04 3.51 3.35
C SER A 59 8.37 2.39 4.14
N LEU A 60 7.05 2.45 4.24
CA LEU A 60 6.19 1.47 4.91
C LEU A 60 5.13 0.95 3.95
N LEU A 61 4.58 -0.22 4.25
CA LEU A 61 3.46 -0.79 3.50
C LEU A 61 2.16 -0.59 4.28
N LEU A 62 1.13 -0.16 3.57
CA LEU A 62 -0.28 -0.23 3.99
C LEU A 62 -1.00 -1.01 2.90
N THR A 63 -1.23 -2.31 3.09
CA THR A 63 -1.78 -3.17 2.04
C THR A 63 -2.84 -4.12 2.55
N GLY A 64 -3.93 -4.25 1.80
CA GLY A 64 -4.97 -5.24 2.07
C GLY A 64 -4.57 -6.68 1.75
N ASN A 65 -3.32 -6.93 1.34
CA ASN A 65 -2.78 -8.27 1.14
C ASN A 65 -2.26 -8.85 2.46
N THR A 66 -2.15 -10.17 2.55
CA THR A 66 -1.47 -10.81 3.69
C THR A 66 0.00 -10.45 3.72
N THR A 67 0.63 -10.61 4.89
CA THR A 67 2.06 -10.37 5.07
C THR A 67 2.89 -11.23 4.13
N LEU A 68 2.56 -12.52 4.01
CA LEU A 68 3.25 -13.44 3.11
C LEU A 68 3.01 -13.08 1.63
N GLY A 69 1.76 -12.73 1.28
CA GLY A 69 1.42 -12.31 -0.07
C GLY A 69 2.12 -11.02 -0.50
N ALA A 70 2.25 -10.06 0.41
CA ALA A 70 2.99 -8.82 0.19
C ALA A 70 4.49 -9.11 0.00
N LYS A 71 5.11 -9.91 0.89
CA LYS A 71 6.52 -10.30 0.78
C LYS A 71 6.82 -11.02 -0.52
N ALA A 72 5.98 -11.99 -0.92
CA ALA A 72 6.18 -12.72 -2.17
C ALA A 72 6.14 -11.79 -3.40
N LYS A 73 5.21 -10.82 -3.44
CA LYS A 73 5.15 -9.81 -4.51
C LYS A 73 6.39 -8.93 -4.53
N LEU A 74 6.80 -8.38 -3.39
CA LEU A 74 7.95 -7.48 -3.33
C LEU A 74 9.26 -8.20 -3.63
N ALA A 75 9.44 -9.43 -3.16
CA ALA A 75 10.61 -10.26 -3.43
C ALA A 75 10.73 -10.59 -4.92
N ARG A 76 9.61 -10.89 -5.61
CA ARG A 76 9.59 -11.15 -7.06
C ARG A 76 10.19 -10.01 -7.89
N TYR A 77 10.02 -8.78 -7.41
CA TYR A 77 10.51 -7.55 -8.06
C TYR A 77 11.76 -6.96 -7.39
N GLY A 78 12.35 -7.65 -6.41
CA GLY A 78 13.60 -7.22 -5.79
C GLY A 78 13.51 -5.93 -4.98
N ILE A 79 12.34 -5.60 -4.42
CA ILE A 79 12.10 -4.35 -3.68
C ILE A 79 11.66 -4.56 -2.22
N ALA A 80 11.74 -5.78 -1.70
CA ALA A 80 11.32 -6.06 -0.33
C ALA A 80 12.18 -5.31 0.71
N GLN A 81 13.48 -5.18 0.46
CA GLN A 81 14.45 -4.57 1.37
C GLN A 81 14.20 -3.09 1.68
N TYR A 82 13.41 -2.40 0.87
CA TYR A 82 13.13 -0.97 1.06
C TYR A 82 12.07 -0.70 2.13
N PHE A 83 11.31 -1.71 2.57
CA PHE A 83 10.19 -1.53 3.47
C PHE A 83 10.48 -2.09 4.87
N ASP A 84 10.16 -1.32 5.93
CA ASP A 84 10.16 -1.84 7.30
C ASP A 84 8.87 -2.63 7.58
N PHE A 85 8.97 -3.96 7.43
CA PHE A 85 7.86 -4.88 7.69
C PHE A 85 7.38 -4.88 9.15
N SER A 86 8.23 -4.48 10.11
CA SER A 86 7.85 -4.50 11.53
C SER A 86 6.88 -3.37 11.92
N VAL A 87 6.85 -2.30 11.11
CA VAL A 87 6.00 -1.12 11.31
C VAL A 87 4.89 -1.03 10.26
N SER A 88 4.97 -1.84 9.21
CA SER A 88 3.96 -1.94 8.15
C SER A 88 2.64 -2.59 8.62
N ALA A 89 1.57 -2.40 7.84
CA ALA A 89 0.23 -2.93 8.08
C ALA A 89 -0.25 -3.79 6.90
N PHE A 90 -0.79 -4.97 7.23
CA PHE A 90 -1.17 -6.02 6.28
C PHE A 90 -2.60 -6.50 6.54
N GLY A 91 -3.32 -6.91 5.51
CA GLY A 91 -4.74 -7.28 5.59
C GLY A 91 -5.03 -8.58 6.37
N ASP A 92 -4.00 -9.31 6.80
CA ASP A 92 -4.13 -10.46 7.71
C ASP A 92 -4.23 -10.04 9.19
N THR A 93 -3.86 -8.80 9.55
CA THR A 93 -4.05 -8.27 10.91
C THR A 93 -5.38 -7.56 11.08
N CYS A 94 -5.92 -6.97 10.00
CA CYS A 94 -7.18 -6.25 10.03
C CYS A 94 -8.00 -6.42 8.74
N PRO A 95 -9.25 -6.94 8.82
CA PRO A 95 -10.11 -7.08 7.65
C PRO A 95 -10.61 -5.75 7.07
N ASP A 96 -10.91 -4.78 7.95
CA ASP A 96 -11.39 -3.46 7.53
C ASP A 96 -10.23 -2.55 7.12
N ARG A 97 -10.45 -1.76 6.06
CA ARG A 97 -9.42 -0.92 5.45
C ARG A 97 -9.07 0.30 6.30
N LEU A 98 -10.06 0.89 6.99
CA LEU A 98 -9.85 2.06 7.83
C LEU A 98 -9.17 1.65 9.13
N ASP A 99 -9.59 0.53 9.71
CA ASP A 99 -8.93 -0.05 10.87
C ASP A 99 -7.47 -0.43 10.53
N LEU A 100 -7.21 -0.93 9.32
CA LEU A 100 -5.84 -1.20 8.86
C LEU A 100 -5.00 0.08 8.75
N ALA A 101 -5.58 1.19 8.27
CA ALA A 101 -4.90 2.47 8.22
C ALA A 101 -4.61 3.00 9.64
N ALA A 102 -5.56 2.87 10.56
CA ALA A 102 -5.39 3.24 11.96
C ALA A 102 -4.27 2.42 12.63
N ASP A 103 -4.19 1.11 12.36
CA ASP A 103 -3.09 0.26 12.83
C ASP A 103 -1.73 0.71 12.27
N ALA A 104 -1.65 1.03 10.98
CA ALA A 104 -0.44 1.59 10.37
C ALA A 104 0.01 2.88 11.05
N TYR A 105 -0.93 3.80 11.28
CA TYR A 105 -0.66 5.08 11.95
C TYR A 105 -0.20 4.89 13.40
N ALA A 106 -0.85 4.00 14.15
CA ALA A 106 -0.47 3.68 15.53
C ALA A 106 0.94 3.07 15.61
N LYS A 107 1.27 2.14 14.70
CA LYS A 107 2.62 1.55 14.62
C LYS A 107 3.67 2.60 14.28
N ALA A 108 3.42 3.43 13.27
CA ALA A 108 4.34 4.48 12.84
C ALA A 108 4.62 5.48 13.95
N THR A 109 3.58 6.05 14.57
CA THR A 109 3.72 7.05 15.65
C THR A 109 4.37 6.48 16.92
N LYS A 110 4.14 5.20 17.22
CA LYS A 110 4.83 4.49 18.31
C LYS A 110 6.32 4.30 18.02
N ARG A 111 6.67 3.95 16.78
CA ARG A 111 8.06 3.67 16.37
C ARG A 111 8.89 4.94 16.15
N TYR A 112 8.24 6.01 15.68
CA TYR A 112 8.85 7.29 15.33
C TYR A 112 8.15 8.43 16.09
N PRO A 113 8.52 8.66 17.36
CA PRO A 113 7.93 9.71 18.17
C PRO A 113 8.08 11.08 17.51
N GLY A 114 7.00 11.86 17.49
CA GLY A 114 6.98 13.20 16.90
C GLY A 114 6.45 13.27 15.48
N ILE A 115 6.30 12.14 14.77
CA ILE A 115 5.57 12.11 13.49
C ILE A 115 4.11 12.47 13.75
N LYS A 116 3.61 13.44 12.98
CA LYS A 116 2.19 13.79 12.91
C LYS A 116 1.57 13.22 11.64
N ALA A 117 0.24 13.20 11.61
CA ALA A 117 -0.51 12.80 10.42
C ALA A 117 -0.09 13.58 9.15
N GLU A 118 0.17 14.89 9.27
CA GLU A 118 0.57 15.77 8.16
C GLU A 118 1.96 15.48 7.55
N ASP A 119 2.79 14.70 8.28
CA ASP A 119 4.11 14.23 7.86
C ASP A 119 4.03 12.89 7.10
N ILE A 120 2.86 12.24 7.11
CA ILE A 120 2.65 10.93 6.48
C ILE A 120 2.03 11.14 5.09
N PHE A 121 2.59 10.42 4.13
CA PHE A 121 2.08 10.33 2.77
C PHE A 121 1.56 8.92 2.49
N VAL A 122 0.28 8.81 2.13
CA VAL A 122 -0.32 7.56 1.63
C VAL A 122 -0.41 7.64 0.12
N ILE A 123 0.30 6.73 -0.55
CA ILE A 123 0.38 6.65 -2.02
C ILE A 123 -0.46 5.45 -2.49
N GLY A 124 -1.35 5.68 -3.45
CA GLY A 124 -2.16 4.59 -4.03
C GLY A 124 -2.92 4.98 -5.28
N ASP A 125 -3.47 3.99 -5.97
CA ASP A 125 -4.10 4.11 -7.29
C ASP A 125 -5.62 3.98 -7.25
N THR A 126 -6.22 3.87 -6.06
CA THR A 126 -7.66 3.72 -5.88
C THR A 126 -8.27 4.79 -4.96
N PRO A 127 -9.59 5.07 -5.11
CA PRO A 127 -10.34 5.84 -4.13
C PRO A 127 -10.23 5.33 -2.69
N ASN A 128 -10.02 4.02 -2.52
CA ASN A 128 -9.86 3.43 -1.19
C ASN A 128 -8.56 3.86 -0.53
N ASP A 129 -7.47 4.02 -1.28
CA ASP A 129 -6.18 4.48 -0.74
C ASP A 129 -6.28 5.92 -0.25
N ILE A 130 -6.97 6.77 -1.03
CA ILE A 130 -7.27 8.15 -0.65
C ILE A 130 -8.12 8.17 0.62
N ARG A 131 -9.16 7.32 0.70
CA ARG A 131 -10.01 7.22 1.89
C ARG A 131 -9.21 6.76 3.12
N CYS A 132 -8.32 5.77 2.96
CA CYS A 132 -7.46 5.26 4.03
C CYS A 132 -6.54 6.36 4.55
N GLY A 133 -5.81 7.05 3.67
CA GLY A 133 -4.93 8.13 4.09
C GLY A 133 -5.67 9.27 4.77
N LYS A 134 -6.84 9.67 4.25
CA LYS A 134 -7.67 10.70 4.88
C LYS A 134 -8.17 10.31 6.27
N SER A 135 -8.51 9.03 6.48
CA SER A 135 -9.00 8.54 7.77
C SER A 135 -7.99 8.70 8.91
N ILE A 136 -6.69 8.73 8.59
CA ILE A 136 -5.61 8.96 9.56
C ILE A 136 -5.05 10.38 9.50
N GLY A 137 -5.66 11.27 8.71
CA GLY A 137 -5.19 12.65 8.51
C GLY A 137 -3.94 12.79 7.64
N ALA A 138 -3.52 11.73 6.95
CA ALA A 138 -2.34 11.74 6.09
C ALA A 138 -2.58 12.51 4.79
N LYS A 139 -1.50 13.04 4.22
CA LYS A 139 -1.50 13.56 2.85
C LYS A 139 -1.62 12.39 1.89
N THR A 140 -2.52 12.50 0.93
CA THR A 140 -2.79 11.41 -0.03
C THR A 140 -2.24 11.78 -1.39
N ILE A 141 -1.45 10.88 -1.97
CA ILE A 141 -0.89 11.00 -3.31
C ILE A 141 -1.55 9.93 -4.18
N ALA A 142 -2.43 10.37 -5.07
CA ALA A 142 -3.14 9.48 -5.97
C ALA A 142 -2.37 9.34 -7.29
N VAL A 143 -2.11 8.10 -7.70
CA VAL A 143 -1.36 7.76 -8.91
C VAL A 143 -2.25 7.04 -9.91
N ALA A 144 -2.51 7.63 -11.09
CA ALA A 144 -3.43 7.08 -12.10
C ALA A 144 -2.79 5.95 -12.95
N THR A 145 -2.09 5.02 -12.29
CA THR A 145 -1.48 3.84 -12.90
C THR A 145 -2.36 2.59 -12.84
N GLY A 146 -3.48 2.69 -12.11
CA GLY A 146 -4.44 1.61 -11.89
C GLY A 146 -5.64 1.65 -12.84
N SER A 147 -6.81 1.22 -12.33
CA SER A 147 -8.07 1.22 -13.10
C SER A 147 -8.82 2.55 -13.06
N TYR A 148 -8.38 3.50 -12.23
CA TYR A 148 -9.02 4.80 -12.07
C TYR A 148 -8.20 5.88 -12.78
N SER A 149 -8.89 6.72 -13.56
CA SER A 149 -8.30 7.86 -14.23
C SER A 149 -7.91 8.98 -13.25
N LEU A 150 -7.04 9.87 -13.70
CA LEU A 150 -6.66 11.07 -12.95
C LEU A 150 -7.87 11.92 -12.54
N ALA A 151 -8.86 12.05 -13.43
CA ALA A 151 -10.08 12.80 -13.16
C ALA A 151 -10.96 12.13 -12.09
N GLU A 152 -11.10 10.80 -12.12
CA GLU A 152 -11.84 10.06 -11.10
C GLU A 152 -11.15 10.15 -9.74
N LEU A 153 -9.83 9.99 -9.70
CA LEU A 153 -9.05 10.11 -8.46
C LEU A 153 -9.12 11.54 -7.88
N ALA A 154 -9.05 12.57 -8.72
CA ALA A 154 -9.13 13.96 -8.30
C ALA A 154 -10.46 14.33 -7.62
N GLN A 155 -11.57 13.66 -7.97
CA GLN A 155 -12.88 13.85 -7.31
C GLN A 155 -12.84 13.47 -5.82
N HIS A 156 -11.93 12.57 -5.44
CA HIS A 156 -11.71 12.21 -4.04
C HIS A 156 -10.81 13.20 -3.30
N THR A 157 -10.43 14.33 -3.93
CA THR A 157 -9.67 15.45 -3.36
C THR A 157 -8.39 15.02 -2.61
N PRO A 158 -7.49 14.24 -3.24
CA PRO A 158 -6.19 13.94 -2.65
C PRO A 158 -5.31 15.19 -2.57
N TRP A 159 -4.25 15.15 -1.75
CA TRP A 159 -3.28 16.25 -1.65
C TRP A 159 -2.53 16.46 -2.98
N TRP A 160 -2.29 15.38 -3.71
CA TRP A 160 -1.66 15.42 -5.02
C TRP A 160 -2.19 14.29 -5.90
N THR A 161 -2.46 14.59 -7.18
CA THR A 161 -2.85 13.59 -8.19
C THR A 161 -1.87 13.68 -9.34
N VAL A 162 -1.36 12.53 -9.80
CA VAL A 162 -0.40 12.43 -10.91
C VAL A 162 -0.68 11.19 -11.75
N ASP A 163 -0.27 11.19 -13.01
CA ASP A 163 -0.34 10.00 -13.87
C ASP A 163 0.67 8.94 -13.41
N CYS A 164 1.88 9.36 -13.07
CA CYS A 164 2.93 8.55 -12.47
C CYS A 164 3.72 9.37 -11.44
N LEU A 165 4.43 8.70 -10.53
CA LEU A 165 5.35 9.41 -9.63
C LEU A 165 6.51 10.01 -10.44
N PRO A 166 6.88 11.27 -10.20
CA PRO A 166 7.99 11.89 -10.90
C PRO A 166 9.34 11.34 -10.43
N GLU A 167 10.42 11.78 -11.08
CA GLU A 167 11.79 11.45 -10.72
C GLU A 167 12.13 11.83 -9.26
N PRO A 168 13.08 11.14 -8.62
CA PRO A 168 13.31 11.26 -7.16
C PRO A 168 13.49 12.69 -6.65
N ILE A 169 14.34 13.49 -7.31
CA ILE A 169 14.62 14.88 -6.90
C ILE A 169 13.35 15.74 -6.98
N GLN A 170 12.52 15.54 -8.01
CA GLN A 170 11.28 16.29 -8.17
C GLN A 170 10.24 15.86 -7.15
N PHE A 171 10.15 14.55 -6.88
CA PHE A 171 9.25 13.99 -5.89
C PHE A 171 9.60 14.51 -4.49
N GLU A 172 10.86 14.39 -4.07
CA GLU A 172 11.33 14.89 -2.77
C GLU A 172 11.08 16.39 -2.62
N LYS A 173 11.43 17.20 -3.62
CA LYS A 173 11.17 18.64 -3.60
C LYS A 173 9.69 18.92 -3.35
N ARG A 174 8.80 18.17 -3.99
CA ARG A 174 7.35 18.33 -3.79
C ARG A 174 6.92 17.94 -2.38
N LEU A 175 7.48 16.89 -1.79
CA LEU A 175 7.19 16.49 -0.40
C LEU A 175 7.66 17.55 0.61
N MET A 176 8.78 18.23 0.34
CA MET A 176 9.38 19.23 1.24
C MET A 176 8.77 20.64 1.13
N THR A 177 8.15 21.01 0.00
CA THR A 177 7.53 22.33 -0.21
C THR A 177 6.17 22.49 0.48
N MET A 178 6.04 21.99 1.71
CA MET A 178 4.80 22.04 2.49
C MET A 178 4.33 23.47 2.77
#